data_AF-A0A3D5A1B2-F1
#
_entry.id   AF-A0A3D5A1B2-F1
#
_cell.length_a   1.000
_cell.length_b   1.000
_cell.length_c   1.000
_cell.angle_alpha   90.00
_cell.angle_beta   90.00
_cell.angle_gamma   90.00
#
_symmetry.space_group_name_H-M   'P 1'
#
loop_
_entity.id
_entity.type
_entity.pdbx_description
1 polymer ?
#
loop_
_entity_poly.entity_id
_entity_poly.type
_entity_poly.pdbx_seq_one_letter_code
_entity_poly.pdbx_strand_id
1 'polypeptide(L)'
;MDDLLEIASRHEHHKHGRIKVIGDAARSLGGGWTDGSKIGSKADITVFSFHTMKNMTTLGEGGAVNTNCDHTHQALRGIRQFGNETSGWGTNYKMTRVQAAVGMVQLKRLPDFMAGRK
;
A
#
# COMPACT_ATOMS: atom_id res chain seq x y z
N MET A 1 -6.22 -3.53 14.01
CA MET A 1 -6.81 -3.27 12.68
C MET A 1 -8.27 -3.65 12.69
N ASP A 2 -8.61 -4.85 13.15
CA ASP A 2 -9.98 -5.31 13.27
C ASP A 2 -10.85 -4.33 14.09
N ASP A 3 -10.35 -3.87 15.24
CA ASP A 3 -11.04 -2.83 16.05
C ASP A 3 -11.30 -1.53 15.27
N LEU A 4 -10.36 -1.09 14.42
CA LEU A 4 -10.52 0.12 13.60
C LEU A 4 -11.59 -0.08 12.52
N LEU A 5 -11.65 -1.28 11.93
CA LEU A 5 -12.66 -1.64 10.94
C LEU A 5 -14.05 -1.75 11.57
N GLU A 6 -14.13 -2.28 12.79
CA GLU A 6 -15.35 -2.34 13.61
C GLU A 6 -15.85 -0.94 14.00
N ILE A 7 -14.97 -0.07 14.48
CA ILE A 7 -15.33 1.33 14.76
C ILE A 7 -15.84 2.00 13.49
N ALA A 8 -15.12 1.82 12.38
CA ALA A 8 -15.53 2.41 11.11
C ALA A 8 -16.92 1.94 10.67
N SER A 9 -17.25 0.64 10.81
CA SER A 9 -18.56 0.09 10.43
C SER A 9 -19.71 0.55 11.32
N ARG A 10 -19.45 0.89 12.59
CA ARG A 10 -20.46 1.41 13.52
C ARG A 10 -20.79 2.88 13.34
N HIS A 11 -19.90 3.64 12.68
CA HIS A 11 -20.02 5.10 12.55
C HIS A 11 -20.16 5.54 11.08
N GLU A 12 -21.17 5.02 10.39
CA GLU A 12 -21.45 5.44 9.02
C GLU A 12 -22.03 6.86 8.96
N HIS A 13 -21.48 7.68 8.07
CA HIS A 13 -21.95 9.02 7.80
C HIS A 13 -23.04 9.02 6.73
N HIS A 14 -24.19 9.63 7.00
CA HIS A 14 -25.36 9.66 6.09
C HIS A 14 -25.06 10.10 4.63
N LYS A 15 -24.06 10.96 4.40
CA LYS A 15 -23.63 11.37 3.03
C LYS A 15 -22.39 10.66 2.49
N HIS A 16 -21.52 10.17 3.36
CA HIS A 16 -20.16 9.75 2.97
C HIS A 16 -19.91 8.25 3.23
N GLY A 17 -20.90 7.57 3.81
CA GLY A 17 -20.83 6.16 4.19
C GLY A 17 -19.85 5.92 5.34
N ARG A 18 -19.37 4.68 5.40
CA ARG A 18 -18.39 4.20 6.37
C ARG A 18 -17.07 4.98 6.30
N ILE A 19 -16.49 5.30 7.46
CA ILE A 19 -15.12 5.84 7.57
C ILE A 19 -14.14 4.88 6.87
N LYS A 20 -13.25 5.42 6.03
CA LYS A 20 -12.21 4.62 5.36
C LYS A 20 -11.00 4.46 6.27
N VAL A 21 -10.47 3.24 6.33
CA VAL A 21 -9.28 2.91 7.11
C VAL A 21 -8.10 2.78 6.15
N ILE A 22 -7.13 3.68 6.30
CA ILE A 22 -5.86 3.65 5.55
C ILE A 22 -4.76 3.16 6.47
N GLY A 23 -4.15 2.02 6.12
CA GLY A 23 -3.00 1.48 6.84
C GLY A 23 -1.69 2.05 6.30
N ASP A 24 -0.89 2.68 7.15
CA ASP A 24 0.52 2.94 6.86
C ASP A 24 1.36 1.70 7.20
N ALA A 25 1.82 1.00 6.16
CA ALA A 25 2.69 -0.16 6.27
C ALA A 25 4.12 0.14 5.77
N ALA A 26 4.56 1.40 5.82
CA ALA A 26 5.89 1.82 5.37
C ALA A 26 7.05 1.08 6.06
N ARG A 27 6.85 0.52 7.26
CA ARG A 27 7.85 -0.27 8.00
C ARG A 27 7.46 -1.73 8.28
N SER A 28 6.38 -2.21 7.68
CA SER A 28 5.81 -3.51 8.06
C SER A 28 5.52 -4.45 6.89
N LEU A 29 6.02 -4.13 5.68
CA LEU A 29 6.00 -5.06 4.55
C LEU A 29 6.65 -6.40 4.93
N GLY A 30 5.97 -7.50 4.63
CA GLY A 30 6.40 -8.86 4.97
C GLY A 30 5.86 -9.37 6.31
N GLY A 31 5.38 -8.46 7.17
CA GLY A 31 4.70 -8.82 8.41
C GLY A 31 3.33 -9.47 8.18
N GLY A 32 2.79 -10.06 9.25
CA GLY A 32 1.51 -10.74 9.26
C GLY A 32 0.68 -10.39 10.48
N TRP A 33 -0.60 -10.71 10.40
CA TRP A 33 -1.55 -10.68 11.50
C TRP A 33 -1.56 -12.04 12.21
N THR A 34 -2.15 -12.08 13.41
CA THR A 34 -2.27 -13.29 14.23
C THR A 34 -3.11 -14.40 13.57
N ASP A 35 -4.02 -14.01 12.67
CA ASP A 35 -4.84 -14.93 11.86
C ASP A 35 -4.10 -15.50 10.63
N GLY A 36 -2.81 -15.18 10.46
CA GLY A 36 -1.97 -15.64 9.35
C GLY A 36 -2.09 -14.80 8.08
N SER A 37 -3.02 -13.85 8.00
CA SER A 37 -3.12 -12.93 6.87
C SER A 37 -1.94 -11.94 6.84
N LYS A 38 -1.58 -11.44 5.65
CA LYS A 38 -0.44 -10.51 5.51
C LYS A 38 -0.85 -9.06 5.79
N ILE A 39 0.09 -8.26 6.28
CA ILE A 39 -0.08 -6.81 6.32
C ILE A 39 -0.32 -6.31 4.88
N GLY A 40 -1.35 -5.49 4.70
CA GLY A 40 -1.87 -5.11 3.38
C GLY A 40 -3.23 -5.69 3.02
N SER A 41 -3.67 -6.76 3.69
CA SER A 41 -4.90 -7.49 3.34
C SER A 41 -6.20 -6.94 3.95
N LYS A 42 -6.11 -6.20 5.06
CA LYS A 42 -7.29 -5.83 5.88
C LYS A 42 -7.84 -4.42 5.63
N ALA A 43 -6.97 -3.42 5.48
CA ALA A 43 -7.40 -2.02 5.35
C ALA A 43 -8.02 -1.73 3.97
N ASP A 44 -8.87 -0.70 3.86
CA ASP A 44 -9.41 -0.25 2.57
C ASP A 44 -8.30 0.12 1.58
N ILE A 45 -7.24 0.75 2.12
CA ILE A 45 -6.01 1.10 1.43
C ILE A 45 -4.85 0.80 2.36
N THR A 46 -3.77 0.21 1.85
CA THR A 46 -2.50 0.09 2.57
C THR A 46 -1.37 0.72 1.76
N VAL A 47 -0.56 1.56 2.40
CA VAL A 47 0.58 2.24 1.77
C VAL A 47 1.89 1.59 2.22
N PHE A 48 2.77 1.33 1.27
CA PHE A 48 4.10 0.77 1.51
C PHE A 48 5.18 1.74 1.03
N SER A 49 6.32 1.73 1.72
CA SER A 49 7.52 2.48 1.34
C SER A 49 8.63 1.49 1.05
N PHE A 50 9.41 1.80 0.01
CA PHE A 50 10.58 1.05 -0.43
C PHE A 50 11.83 1.95 -0.42
N HIS A 51 11.84 2.94 0.48
CA HIS A 51 13.02 3.75 0.74
C HIS A 51 14.18 2.87 1.27
N THR A 52 15.42 3.32 1.13
CA THR A 52 16.66 2.59 1.47
C THR A 52 16.65 1.89 2.83
N MET A 53 16.00 2.48 3.85
CA MET A 53 15.95 1.96 5.22
C MET A 53 14.67 1.18 5.56
N LYS A 54 13.98 0.61 4.56
CA LYS A 54 12.78 -0.23 4.77
C LYS A 54 13.13 -1.73 4.70
N ASN A 55 12.13 -2.60 4.80
CA ASN A 55 12.35 -4.05 4.79
C ASN A 55 12.92 -4.55 3.46
N MET A 56 12.61 -3.84 2.39
CA MET A 56 13.23 -3.92 1.07
C MET A 56 13.33 -2.53 0.47
N THR A 57 14.14 -2.35 -0.58
CA THR A 57 14.25 -1.09 -1.31
C THR A 57 14.09 -1.27 -2.82
N THR A 58 13.64 -0.20 -3.49
CA THR A 58 13.55 -0.10 -4.95
C THR A 58 14.61 0.85 -5.50
N LEU A 59 15.89 0.63 -5.16
CA LEU A 59 17.02 1.49 -5.56
C LEU A 59 16.90 2.91 -4.99
N GLY A 60 16.88 3.02 -3.66
CA GLY A 60 16.91 4.30 -2.95
C GLY A 60 15.52 4.77 -2.55
N GLU A 61 14.65 5.02 -3.52
CA GLU A 61 13.30 5.55 -3.33
C GLU A 61 12.21 4.65 -3.92
N GLY A 62 11.01 4.75 -3.38
CA GLY A 62 9.80 4.16 -3.96
C GLY A 62 8.70 3.85 -2.95
N GLY A 63 7.56 3.42 -3.48
CA GLY A 63 6.41 3.02 -2.69
C GLY A 63 5.35 2.31 -3.52
N ALA A 64 4.35 1.78 -2.82
CA ALA A 64 3.19 1.15 -3.42
C ALA A 64 1.94 1.44 -2.59
N VAL A 65 0.80 1.30 -3.24
CA VAL A 65 -0.51 1.34 -2.60
C VAL A 65 -1.24 0.06 -2.97
N ASN A 66 -1.77 -0.63 -1.97
CA ASN A 66 -2.60 -1.82 -2.13
C ASN A 66 -4.06 -1.48 -1.77
N THR A 67 -5.01 -1.97 -2.56
CA THR A 67 -6.45 -1.85 -2.31
C THR A 67 -7.18 -2.95 -3.06
N ASN A 68 -8.30 -3.42 -2.52
CA ASN A 68 -9.20 -4.38 -3.17
C ASN A 68 -10.39 -3.70 -3.85
N CYS A 69 -10.44 -2.36 -3.86
CA CYS A 69 -11.53 -1.61 -4.48
C CYS A 69 -11.10 -1.14 -5.88
N ASP A 70 -11.74 -1.69 -6.93
CA ASP A 70 -11.43 -1.35 -8.32
C ASP A 70 -11.57 0.14 -8.62
N HIS A 71 -12.59 0.79 -8.04
CA HIS A 71 -12.77 2.22 -8.18
C HIS A 71 -11.59 3.02 -7.61
N THR A 72 -11.15 2.68 -6.39
CA THR A 72 -9.96 3.29 -5.76
C THR A 72 -8.70 2.98 -6.56
N HIS A 73 -8.56 1.75 -7.06
CA HIS A 73 -7.43 1.35 -7.90
C HIS A 73 -7.33 2.23 -9.15
N GLN A 74 -8.42 2.37 -9.89
CA GLN A 74 -8.49 3.21 -11.09
C GLN A 74 -8.19 4.68 -10.76
N ALA A 75 -8.79 5.21 -9.69
CA ALA A 75 -8.53 6.57 -9.22
C ALA A 75 -7.03 6.81 -8.94
N LEU A 76 -6.39 5.91 -8.19
CA LEU A 76 -4.96 6.00 -7.86
C LEU A 76 -4.07 5.89 -9.10
N ARG A 77 -4.44 5.04 -10.07
CA ARG A 77 -3.72 4.90 -11.35
C ARG A 77 -3.72 6.21 -12.13
N GLY A 78 -4.86 6.90 -12.19
CA GLY A 78 -4.95 8.19 -12.85
C GLY A 78 -4.19 9.30 -12.11
N ILE A 79 -4.37 9.42 -10.79
CA ILE A 79 -3.65 10.41 -9.97
C ILE A 79 -2.14 10.27 -10.11
N ARG A 80 -1.61 9.04 -10.16
CA ARG A 80 -0.17 8.75 -10.32
C ARG A 80 0.40 9.21 -11.66
N GLN A 81 -0.46 9.41 -12.66
CA GLN A 81 -0.10 9.72 -14.04
C GLN A 81 -0.87 10.94 -14.54
N PHE A 82 -0.70 12.09 -13.86
CA PHE A 82 -1.25 13.38 -14.29
C PHE A 82 -2.78 13.41 -14.54
N GLY A 83 -3.54 12.52 -13.89
CA GLY A 83 -4.99 12.43 -14.07
C GLY A 83 -5.44 11.62 -15.27
N ASN A 84 -4.54 10.86 -15.90
CA ASN A 84 -4.87 9.99 -17.03
C ASN A 84 -6.02 9.03 -16.65
N GLU A 85 -6.98 8.80 -17.55
CA GLU A 85 -8.13 7.89 -17.35
C GLU A 85 -9.16 8.33 -16.27
N THR A 86 -8.89 9.33 -15.45
CA THR A 86 -9.81 9.79 -14.38
C THR A 86 -10.37 11.19 -14.59
N SER A 87 -10.00 11.87 -15.68
CA SER A 87 -10.39 13.25 -16.05
C SER A 87 -10.19 14.30 -14.95
N GLY A 88 -9.43 13.97 -13.90
CA GLY A 88 -9.17 14.81 -12.74
C GLY A 88 -7.73 15.31 -12.70
N TRP A 89 -7.39 16.07 -11.65
CA TRP A 89 -6.01 16.49 -11.41
C TRP A 89 -5.17 15.32 -10.90
N GLY A 90 -3.92 15.24 -11.35
CA GLY A 90 -2.95 14.27 -10.87
C GLY A 90 -1.53 14.83 -10.91
N THR A 91 -0.57 13.98 -10.58
CA THR A 91 0.86 14.33 -10.52
C THR A 91 1.71 13.19 -11.06
N ASN A 92 3.03 13.32 -10.98
CA ASN A 92 3.98 12.31 -11.43
C ASN A 92 4.52 11.50 -10.24
N TYR A 93 3.83 10.41 -9.88
CA TYR A 93 4.28 9.47 -8.84
C TYR A 93 4.64 8.10 -9.42
N LYS A 94 5.02 8.05 -10.70
CA LYS A 94 5.41 6.81 -11.35
C LYS A 94 6.78 6.35 -10.82
N MET A 95 6.82 5.13 -10.30
CA MET A 95 8.08 4.42 -10.10
C MET A 95 8.72 4.12 -11.46
N THR A 96 10.02 4.34 -11.58
CA THR A 96 10.75 4.03 -12.82
C THR A 96 10.86 2.53 -13.05
N ARG A 97 11.08 2.11 -14.31
CA ARG A 97 11.26 0.69 -14.65
C ARG A 97 12.47 0.07 -13.94
N VAL A 98 13.55 0.84 -13.75
CA VAL A 98 14.76 0.38 -13.05
C VAL A 98 14.48 0.13 -11.57
N GLN A 99 13.81 1.07 -10.89
CA GLN A 99 13.38 0.91 -9.49
C GLN A 99 12.47 -0.32 -9.33
N ALA A 100 11.52 -0.51 -10.25
CA ALA A 100 10.63 -1.66 -10.25
C ALA A 100 11.39 -2.99 -10.46
N ALA A 101 12.36 -3.04 -11.37
CA ALA A 101 13.17 -4.24 -11.61
C ALA A 101 13.98 -4.65 -10.36
N VAL A 102 14.62 -3.68 -9.69
CA VAL A 102 15.30 -3.91 -8.41
C VAL A 102 14.31 -4.37 -7.34
N GLY A 103 13.14 -3.73 -7.27
CA GLY A 103 12.05 -4.10 -6.38
C GLY A 103 11.59 -5.54 -6.54
N MET A 104 11.44 -6.03 -7.77
CA MET A 104 11.03 -7.41 -8.04
C MET A 104 12.03 -8.44 -7.51
N VAL A 105 13.34 -8.17 -7.64
CA VAL A 105 14.39 -9.04 -7.09
C VAL A 105 14.38 -9.00 -5.56
N GLN A 106 14.25 -7.80 -4.99
CA GLN A 106 14.19 -7.59 -3.54
C GLN A 106 12.95 -8.24 -2.91
N LEU A 107 11.78 -8.14 -3.56
CA LEU A 107 10.53 -8.73 -3.08
C LEU A 107 10.59 -10.26 -3.03
N LYS A 108 11.25 -10.91 -4.01
CA LYS A 108 11.48 -12.36 -3.99
C LYS A 108 12.33 -12.81 -2.80
N ARG A 109 13.25 -11.95 -2.34
CA ARG A 109 14.16 -12.20 -1.20
C ARG A 109 13.62 -11.68 0.13
N LEU A 110 12.45 -11.05 0.12
CA LEU A 110 11.83 -10.49 1.33
C LEU A 110 11.67 -11.53 2.45
N PRO A 111 11.27 -12.81 2.19
CA PRO A 111 11.21 -13.82 3.25
C PRO A 111 12.56 -14.01 3.96
N ASP A 112 13.67 -14.05 3.22
CA ASP A 112 15.02 -14.19 3.77
C ASP A 112 15.40 -12.96 4.61
N PHE A 113 15.07 -11.75 4.12
CA PHE A 113 15.32 -10.51 4.86
C PHE A 113 14.52 -10.45 6.15
N MET A 114 13.30 -10.97 6.16
CA MET A 114 12.47 -11.04 7.36
C MET A 114 13.02 -12.06 8.35
N ALA A 115 13.47 -13.22 7.89
CA ALA A 115 14.06 -14.26 8.75
C ALA A 115 15.37 -13.80 9.42
N GLY A 116 16.14 -12.93 8.76
CA GLY A 116 17.38 -12.36 9.30
C GLY A 116 17.20 -11.22 10.32
N ARG A 117 15.97 -10.69 10.47
CA ARG A 117 15.66 -9.61 11.42
C ARG A 117 15.32 -10.23 12.78
N LYS A 118 16.23 -10.05 13.75
CA LYS A 118 16.03 -10.41 15.16
C LYS A 118 15.33 -9.27 15.91
#